data_AF-A0A972C4P7-F1
#
_entry.id   AF-A0A972C4P7-F1
#
_cell.length_a   1.000
_cell.length_b   1.000
_cell.length_c   1.000
_cell.angle_alpha   90.00
_cell.angle_beta   90.00
_cell.angle_gamma   90.00
#
_symmetry.space_group_name_H-M   'P 1'
#
loop_
_entity.id
_entity.type
_entity.pdbx_description
1 polymer ?
#
loop_
_entity_poly.entity_id
_entity_poly.type
_entity_poly.pdbx_seq_one_letter_code
_entity_poly.pdbx_strand_id
1 'polypeptide(L)'
;TNMTTIILDIDNPLLASDVKLTLLRAYPSEFQVYLCKNDEKGRLKSQEISLHQLDRLEEYDYTTCLYIPPVDFVKLEEFDFGHLVKIMEILRSPEGCPWDREQTHESLKQNLLEETYEVLEAIDMEDYDKIIEELGDVLLQIVFHSQIGQEHGEFDIRDVTTGICRKMIDRHPHIFGDVIVKDAEQVLENWEEIKKKEKRHTSHTQVLKDVPAILPSLMRAYKVQKKAALVGFDWDSIEDVVNKLEEELAELKDAYQEGKEEKISEELGDLLFSVVNLARFLKVEPELALRATTEKFIARFEYIEKMAPRPLEEMTLEEMDKLWNDAKIAFSKGFNV
;
A
#
# COMPACT_ATOMS: atom_id res chain seq x y z
N THR A 1 -14.99 20.92 9.13
CA THR A 1 -15.63 20.38 10.35
C THR A 1 -16.97 21.06 10.60
N ASN A 2 -18.02 20.30 10.96
CA ASN A 2 -19.32 20.87 11.38
C ASN A 2 -19.29 21.44 12.82
N MET A 3 -18.12 21.52 13.43
CA MET A 3 -17.95 22.03 14.79
C MET A 3 -17.29 23.39 14.75
N THR A 4 -17.82 24.29 15.54
CA THR A 4 -17.17 25.53 15.92
C THR A 4 -15.87 25.21 16.67
N THR A 5 -14.77 25.84 16.26
CA THR A 5 -13.48 25.72 16.95
C THR A 5 -13.12 27.05 17.59
N ILE A 6 -12.63 27.02 18.82
CA ILE A 6 -12.04 28.19 19.49
C ILE A 6 -10.60 27.86 19.84
N ILE A 7 -9.66 28.69 19.38
CA ILE A 7 -8.25 28.61 19.74
C ILE A 7 -7.96 29.74 20.72
N LEU A 8 -7.52 29.39 21.92
CA LEU A 8 -7.20 30.34 22.99
C LEU A 8 -5.71 30.67 23.00
N ASP A 9 -5.34 31.70 23.77
CA ASP A 9 -3.96 32.05 24.10
C ASP A 9 -3.05 32.36 22.89
N ILE A 10 -3.58 33.06 21.89
CA ILE A 10 -2.79 33.55 20.75
C ILE A 10 -2.12 34.86 21.14
N ASP A 11 -1.11 34.77 22.01
CA ASP A 11 -0.56 35.91 22.75
C ASP A 11 0.56 36.68 22.03
N ASN A 12 1.04 36.19 20.88
CA ASN A 12 2.08 36.83 20.11
C ASN A 12 1.96 36.55 18.60
N PRO A 13 2.61 37.37 17.75
CA PRO A 13 2.54 37.21 16.29
C PRO A 13 3.08 35.88 15.76
N LEU A 14 4.05 35.26 16.45
CA LEU A 14 4.63 33.99 16.02
C LEU A 14 3.61 32.86 16.16
N LEU A 15 2.94 32.77 17.32
CA LEU A 15 1.84 31.83 17.52
C LEU A 15 0.68 32.09 16.57
N ALA A 16 0.34 33.36 16.32
CA ALA A 16 -0.69 33.71 15.35
C ALA A 16 -0.33 33.22 13.93
N SER A 17 0.95 33.31 13.56
CA SER A 17 1.46 32.80 12.28
C SER A 17 1.42 31.28 12.21
N ASP A 18 1.83 30.57 13.27
CA ASP A 18 1.78 29.10 13.32
C ASP A 18 0.34 28.57 13.26
N VAL A 19 -0.58 29.21 14.00
CA VAL A 19 -2.02 28.91 13.94
C VAL A 19 -2.54 29.18 12.53
N LYS A 20 -2.21 30.33 11.93
CA LYS A 20 -2.60 30.67 10.56
C LYS A 20 -2.13 29.60 9.57
N LEU A 21 -0.84 29.26 9.58
CA LEU A 21 -0.25 28.29 8.65
C LEU A 21 -0.85 26.89 8.84
N THR A 22 -1.19 26.52 10.07
CA THR A 22 -1.87 25.26 10.38
C THR A 22 -3.30 25.27 9.83
N LEU A 23 -4.04 26.36 10.01
CA LEU A 23 -5.40 26.49 9.52
C LEU A 23 -5.48 26.65 8.01
N LEU A 24 -4.51 27.30 7.37
CA LEU A 24 -4.45 27.47 5.90
C LEU A 24 -4.24 26.14 5.16
N ARG A 25 -3.86 25.07 5.85
CA ARG A 25 -3.93 23.72 5.30
C ARG A 25 -5.40 23.29 5.17
N ALA A 26 -6.22 23.50 6.20
CA ALA A 26 -7.60 23.01 6.20
C ALA A 26 -8.63 23.99 5.60
N TYR A 27 -8.38 25.29 5.62
CA TYR A 27 -9.36 26.33 5.30
C TYR A 27 -8.85 27.27 4.19
N PRO A 28 -9.74 27.73 3.29
CA PRO A 28 -9.41 28.74 2.29
C PRO A 28 -8.77 29.99 2.91
N SER A 29 -7.83 30.59 2.18
CA SER A 29 -7.14 31.81 2.65
C SER A 29 -8.05 33.00 2.94
N GLU A 30 -9.19 33.09 2.26
CA GLU A 30 -10.22 34.12 2.43
C GLU A 30 -11.35 33.71 3.39
N PHE A 31 -11.22 32.56 4.07
CA PHE A 31 -12.21 32.11 5.03
C PHE A 31 -12.34 33.10 6.18
N GLN A 32 -13.58 33.47 6.50
CA GLN A 32 -13.87 34.47 7.53
C GLN A 32 -13.83 33.82 8.92
N VAL A 33 -12.97 34.36 9.77
CA VAL A 33 -12.78 33.95 11.16
C VAL A 33 -12.95 35.16 12.07
N TYR A 34 -13.28 34.91 13.33
CA TYR A 34 -13.52 35.97 14.31
C TYR A 34 -12.39 35.98 15.31
N LEU A 35 -11.55 37.01 15.24
CA LEU A 35 -10.59 37.28 16.29
C LEU A 35 -11.31 37.96 17.45
N CYS A 36 -11.22 37.39 18.63
CA CYS A 36 -11.82 37.95 19.83
C CYS A 36 -10.74 38.29 20.86
N LYS A 37 -10.89 39.45 21.51
CA LYS A 37 -9.96 39.97 22.53
C LYS A 37 -10.74 40.71 23.61
N ASN A 38 -10.28 40.66 24.86
CA ASN A 38 -10.88 41.47 25.91
C ASN A 38 -10.37 42.92 25.87
N ASP A 39 -11.26 43.88 26.06
CA ASP A 39 -10.87 45.27 26.29
C ASP A 39 -10.34 45.48 27.73
N GLU A 40 -9.82 46.68 28.01
CA GLU A 40 -9.30 47.07 29.34
C GLU A 40 -10.33 46.91 30.49
N LYS A 41 -11.62 46.79 30.16
CA LYS A 41 -12.73 46.61 31.11
C LYS A 41 -13.19 45.14 31.17
N GLY A 42 -12.45 44.22 30.54
CA GLY A 42 -12.74 42.79 30.50
C GLY A 42 -13.91 42.41 29.59
N ARG A 43 -14.32 43.26 28.65
CA ARG A 43 -15.40 42.95 27.70
C ARG A 43 -14.83 42.35 26.43
N LEU A 44 -15.41 41.23 25.99
CA LEU A 44 -15.04 40.60 24.73
C LEU A 44 -15.43 41.50 23.55
N LYS A 45 -14.45 41.82 22.70
CA LYS A 45 -14.64 42.41 21.38
C LYS A 45 -14.25 41.38 20.34
N SER A 46 -15.05 41.26 19.29
CA SER A 46 -14.77 40.40 18.15
C SER A 46 -14.62 41.23 16.88
N GLN A 47 -13.66 40.85 16.04
CA GLN A 47 -13.46 41.39 14.71
C GLN A 47 -13.45 40.23 13.71
N GLU A 48 -14.25 40.37 12.65
CA GLU A 48 -14.21 39.45 11.53
C GLU A 48 -13.01 39.80 10.63
N ILE A 49 -12.21 38.80 10.29
CA ILE A 49 -11.01 38.91 9.44
C ILE A 49 -10.93 37.73 8.48
N SER A 50 -10.27 37.91 7.34
CA SER A 50 -9.83 36.78 6.51
C SER A 50 -8.70 36.02 7.21
N LEU A 51 -8.70 34.69 7.14
CA LEU A 51 -7.72 33.84 7.83
C LEU A 51 -6.26 34.21 7.53
N HIS A 52 -5.93 34.57 6.29
CA HIS A 52 -4.56 34.98 5.92
C HIS A 52 -4.05 36.25 6.63
N GLN A 53 -4.94 37.01 7.28
CA GLN A 53 -4.63 38.24 8.02
C GLN A 53 -4.36 37.99 9.50
N LEU A 54 -4.49 36.75 9.98
CA LEU A 54 -4.44 36.41 11.41
C LEU A 54 -3.15 36.87 12.11
N ASP A 55 -2.02 36.89 11.41
CA ASP A 55 -0.70 37.29 11.92
C ASP A 55 -0.32 38.76 11.63
N ARG A 56 -1.28 39.58 11.16
CA ARG A 56 -1.04 40.96 10.73
C ARG A 56 -1.57 42.02 11.71
N LEU A 57 -1.92 41.63 12.93
CA LEU A 57 -2.43 42.56 13.93
C LEU A 57 -1.29 43.32 14.61
N GLU A 58 -1.60 44.52 15.09
CA GLU A 58 -0.63 45.36 15.80
C GLU A 58 -0.31 44.81 17.20
N GLU A 59 -1.28 44.19 17.89
CA GLU A 59 -1.13 43.73 19.26
C GLU A 59 -1.85 42.41 19.54
N TYR A 60 -1.11 41.46 20.13
CA TYR A 60 -1.59 40.20 20.67
C TYR A 60 -1.38 40.19 22.19
N ASP A 61 -2.28 39.56 22.93
CA ASP A 61 -2.07 39.28 24.34
C ASP A 61 -2.74 37.97 24.75
N TYR A 62 -2.57 37.58 26.02
CA TYR A 62 -3.11 36.35 26.60
C TYR A 62 -4.65 36.26 26.60
N THR A 63 -5.38 37.30 26.19
CA THR A 63 -6.84 37.27 26.03
C THR A 63 -7.27 37.12 24.58
N THR A 64 -6.35 37.16 23.63
CA THR A 64 -6.63 36.96 22.22
C THR A 64 -6.98 35.50 21.96
N CYS A 65 -8.16 35.28 21.38
CA CYS A 65 -8.60 33.99 20.89
C CYS A 65 -9.17 34.09 19.48
N LEU A 66 -9.13 32.98 18.75
CA LEU A 66 -9.71 32.86 17.43
C LEU A 66 -10.94 31.96 17.48
N TYR A 67 -12.08 32.50 17.08
CA TYR A 67 -13.29 31.74 16.81
C TYR A 67 -13.37 31.41 15.31
N ILE A 68 -13.52 30.13 15.00
CA ILE A 68 -13.59 29.60 13.64
C ILE A 68 -15.01 29.06 13.46
N PRO A 69 -15.84 29.68 12.60
CA PRO A 69 -17.18 29.18 12.34
C PRO A 69 -17.12 27.81 11.65
N PRO A 70 -18.19 27.00 11.76
CA PRO A 70 -18.28 25.76 11.00
C PRO A 70 -18.22 26.06 9.51
N VAL A 71 -17.39 25.30 8.79
CA VAL A 71 -17.27 25.39 7.34
C VAL A 71 -18.03 24.22 6.73
N ASP A 72 -18.77 24.52 5.67
CA ASP A 72 -19.40 23.49 4.86
C ASP A 72 -18.31 22.58 4.29
N PHE A 73 -18.48 21.28 4.50
CA PHE A 73 -17.54 20.25 4.12
C PHE A 73 -17.11 20.34 2.66
N VAL A 74 -18.04 20.67 1.75
CA VAL A 74 -17.75 20.77 0.30
C VAL A 74 -16.95 22.02 -0.09
N LYS A 75 -16.68 22.92 0.86
CA LYS A 75 -15.91 24.16 0.64
C LYS A 75 -14.50 24.09 1.22
N LEU A 76 -14.11 22.94 1.76
CA LEU A 76 -12.74 22.70 2.21
C LEU A 76 -11.82 22.60 0.98
N GLU A 77 -10.59 23.08 1.13
CA GLU A 77 -9.55 22.99 0.09
C GLU A 77 -8.64 21.77 0.28
N GLU A 78 -8.44 21.31 1.52
CA GLU A 78 -7.75 20.06 1.82
C GLU A 78 -8.62 19.16 2.71
N PHE A 79 -8.38 17.85 2.61
CA PHE A 79 -9.11 16.82 3.33
C PHE A 79 -8.14 15.93 4.11
N ASP A 80 -8.64 15.28 5.16
CA ASP A 80 -7.88 14.32 5.96
C ASP A 80 -8.61 12.97 5.97
N PHE A 81 -8.05 12.00 6.68
CA PHE A 81 -8.64 10.67 6.76
C PHE A 81 -10.05 10.67 7.36
N GLY A 82 -10.31 11.52 8.36
CA GLY A 82 -11.63 11.61 8.99
C GLY A 82 -12.68 12.17 8.04
N HIS A 83 -12.28 13.10 7.17
CA HIS A 83 -13.11 13.61 6.08
C HIS A 83 -13.49 12.51 5.08
N LEU A 84 -12.56 11.63 4.67
CA LEU A 84 -12.86 10.49 3.79
C LEU A 84 -13.88 9.52 4.42
N VAL A 85 -13.70 9.18 5.70
CA VAL A 85 -14.67 8.36 6.45
C VAL A 85 -16.06 9.01 6.43
N LYS A 86 -16.12 10.34 6.63
CA LYS A 86 -17.40 11.05 6.62
C LYS A 86 -18.06 11.09 5.24
N ILE A 87 -17.26 11.25 4.17
CA ILE A 87 -17.77 11.15 2.78
C ILE A 87 -18.43 9.80 2.58
N MET A 88 -17.75 8.71 2.95
CA MET A 88 -18.28 7.36 2.74
C MET A 88 -19.58 7.11 3.51
N GLU A 89 -19.67 7.60 4.76
CA GLU A 89 -20.90 7.56 5.55
C GLU A 89 -22.07 8.29 4.83
N ILE A 90 -21.81 9.44 4.22
CA ILE A 90 -22.80 10.19 3.44
C ILE A 90 -23.18 9.44 2.16
N LEU A 91 -22.20 8.94 1.40
CA LEU A 91 -22.42 8.21 0.16
C LEU A 91 -23.27 6.96 0.38
N ARG A 92 -23.09 6.26 1.50
CA ARG A 92 -23.85 5.06 1.85
C ARG A 92 -25.08 5.31 2.73
N SER A 93 -25.37 6.55 3.09
CA SER A 93 -26.60 6.91 3.81
C SER A 93 -27.86 6.60 2.98
N PRO A 94 -29.06 6.49 3.59
CA PRO A 94 -30.29 6.23 2.83
C PRO A 94 -30.57 7.22 1.68
N GLU A 95 -30.16 8.47 1.85
CA GLU A 95 -30.25 9.55 0.87
C GLU A 95 -29.00 9.69 -0.02
N GLY A 96 -28.01 8.82 0.17
CA GLY A 96 -26.73 8.81 -0.54
C GLY A 96 -26.79 8.23 -1.95
N CYS A 97 -25.63 7.87 -2.47
CA CYS A 97 -25.46 7.31 -3.80
C CYS A 97 -26.03 5.88 -3.87
N PRO A 98 -26.94 5.57 -4.81
CA PRO A 98 -27.51 4.23 -4.94
C PRO A 98 -26.48 3.14 -5.22
N TRP A 99 -25.49 3.43 -6.08
CA TRP A 99 -24.44 2.47 -6.43
C TRP A 99 -23.57 2.15 -5.21
N ASP A 100 -23.17 3.16 -4.44
CA ASP A 100 -22.33 2.97 -3.27
C ASP A 100 -23.04 2.12 -2.23
N ARG A 101 -24.34 2.35 -1.99
CA ARG A 101 -25.15 1.60 -1.02
C ARG A 101 -25.32 0.12 -1.38
N GLU A 102 -25.38 -0.21 -2.66
CA GLU A 102 -25.58 -1.59 -3.13
C GLU A 102 -24.32 -2.46 -2.99
N GLN A 103 -23.15 -1.87 -2.79
CA GLN A 103 -21.90 -2.62 -2.67
C GLN A 103 -21.84 -3.46 -1.39
N THR A 104 -21.20 -4.63 -1.49
CA THR A 104 -20.90 -5.55 -0.38
C THR A 104 -19.40 -5.82 -0.30
N HIS A 105 -18.95 -6.53 0.75
CA HIS A 105 -17.55 -6.98 0.82
C HIS A 105 -17.16 -7.82 -0.40
N GLU A 106 -18.07 -8.66 -0.90
CA GLU A 106 -17.82 -9.53 -2.04
C GLU A 106 -17.71 -8.78 -3.36
N SER A 107 -18.57 -7.78 -3.61
CA SER A 107 -18.56 -7.04 -4.87
C SER A 107 -17.30 -6.20 -5.04
N LEU A 108 -16.76 -5.67 -3.94
CA LEU A 108 -15.59 -4.79 -3.94
C LEU A 108 -14.23 -5.51 -4.00
N LYS A 109 -14.20 -6.84 -3.90
CA LYS A 109 -12.93 -7.61 -3.93
C LYS A 109 -12.14 -7.37 -5.21
N GLN A 110 -12.84 -7.24 -6.34
CA GLN A 110 -12.19 -7.03 -7.63
C GLN A 110 -11.54 -5.65 -7.66
N ASN A 111 -12.27 -4.61 -7.29
CA ASN A 111 -11.73 -3.25 -7.22
C ASN A 111 -10.50 -3.18 -6.32
N LEU A 112 -10.55 -3.73 -5.10
CA LEU A 112 -9.38 -3.74 -4.21
C LEU A 112 -8.15 -4.44 -4.84
N LEU A 113 -8.37 -5.48 -5.63
CA LEU A 113 -7.28 -6.15 -6.34
C LEU A 113 -6.73 -5.27 -7.46
N GLU A 114 -7.60 -4.66 -8.26
CA GLU A 114 -7.26 -3.72 -9.34
C GLU A 114 -6.45 -2.54 -8.78
N GLU A 115 -6.96 -1.80 -7.79
CA GLU A 115 -6.24 -0.64 -7.21
C GLU A 115 -4.87 -1.05 -6.62
N THR A 116 -4.77 -2.26 -6.07
CA THR A 116 -3.49 -2.76 -5.57
C THR A 116 -2.48 -2.92 -6.71
N TYR A 117 -2.90 -3.40 -7.87
CA TYR A 117 -2.02 -3.52 -9.04
C TYR A 117 -1.71 -2.18 -9.67
N GLU A 118 -2.64 -1.22 -9.68
CA GLU A 118 -2.40 0.14 -10.18
C GLU A 118 -1.37 0.87 -9.31
N VAL A 119 -1.42 0.71 -7.97
CA VAL A 119 -0.34 1.18 -7.07
C VAL A 119 1.01 0.57 -7.45
N LEU A 120 1.06 -0.75 -7.70
CA LEU A 120 2.32 -1.42 -8.07
C LEU A 120 2.87 -0.89 -9.39
N GLU A 121 2.00 -0.69 -10.39
CA GLU A 121 2.38 -0.11 -11.68
C GLU A 121 2.91 1.32 -11.51
N ALA A 122 2.22 2.17 -10.74
CA ALA A 122 2.64 3.54 -10.47
C ALA A 122 4.02 3.61 -9.81
N ILE A 123 4.32 2.67 -8.90
CA ILE A 123 5.64 2.54 -8.27
C ILE A 123 6.70 2.17 -9.30
N ASP A 124 6.45 1.19 -10.18
CA ASP A 124 7.42 0.80 -11.20
C ASP A 124 7.68 1.91 -12.23
N MET A 125 6.70 2.79 -12.45
CA MET A 125 6.84 3.94 -13.34
C MET A 125 7.54 5.15 -12.69
N GLU A 126 7.84 5.08 -11.39
CA GLU A 126 8.28 6.21 -10.56
C GLU A 126 7.35 7.44 -10.68
N ASP A 127 6.06 7.22 -10.95
CA ASP A 127 5.07 8.27 -11.16
C ASP A 127 4.41 8.66 -9.83
N TYR A 128 4.97 9.66 -9.16
CA TYR A 128 4.51 10.08 -7.83
C TYR A 128 3.08 10.61 -7.81
N ASP A 129 2.60 11.23 -8.89
CA ASP A 129 1.23 11.74 -8.95
C ASP A 129 0.26 10.56 -8.99
N LYS A 130 0.54 9.54 -9.81
CA LYS A 130 -0.22 8.29 -9.80
C LYS A 130 -0.11 7.55 -8.48
N ILE A 131 1.07 7.46 -7.86
CA ILE A 131 1.21 6.81 -6.55
C ILE A 131 0.27 7.45 -5.53
N ILE A 132 0.11 8.78 -5.54
CA ILE A 132 -0.81 9.48 -4.64
C ILE A 132 -2.27 9.13 -4.94
N GLU A 133 -2.65 9.10 -6.22
CA GLU A 133 -3.99 8.72 -6.69
C GLU A 133 -4.35 7.29 -6.27
N GLU A 134 -3.54 6.32 -6.68
CA GLU A 134 -3.83 4.89 -6.47
C GLU A 134 -3.77 4.48 -4.99
N LEU A 135 -2.87 5.08 -4.19
CA LEU A 135 -2.87 4.88 -2.73
C LEU A 135 -4.16 5.45 -2.10
N GLY A 136 -4.70 6.53 -2.68
CA GLY A 136 -6.00 7.09 -2.33
C GLY A 136 -7.13 6.10 -2.60
N ASP A 137 -7.10 5.40 -3.73
CA ASP A 137 -8.13 4.43 -4.10
C ASP A 137 -8.05 3.15 -3.26
N VAL A 138 -6.84 2.65 -2.95
CA VAL A 138 -6.68 1.58 -1.95
C VAL A 138 -7.21 2.03 -0.57
N LEU A 139 -6.95 3.28 -0.16
CA LEU A 139 -7.47 3.83 1.09
C LEU A 139 -8.99 3.94 1.09
N LEU A 140 -9.58 4.32 -0.05
CA LEU A 140 -11.03 4.34 -0.26
C LEU A 140 -11.63 2.95 -0.01
N GLN A 141 -11.05 1.88 -0.56
CA GLN A 141 -11.53 0.51 -0.35
C GLN A 141 -11.53 0.11 1.14
N ILE A 142 -10.50 0.50 1.91
CA ILE A 142 -10.43 0.24 3.36
C ILE A 142 -11.59 0.93 4.09
N VAL A 143 -11.84 2.21 3.77
CA VAL A 143 -12.94 2.99 4.36
C VAL A 143 -14.29 2.40 3.95
N PHE A 144 -14.43 1.99 2.69
CA PHE A 144 -15.66 1.39 2.15
C PHE A 144 -16.03 0.11 2.89
N HIS A 145 -15.09 -0.84 3.01
CA HIS A 145 -15.31 -2.07 3.78
C HIS A 145 -15.62 -1.78 5.25
N SER A 146 -14.96 -0.79 5.86
CA SER A 146 -15.20 -0.42 7.25
C SER A 146 -16.60 0.16 7.46
N GLN A 147 -17.10 0.95 6.50
CA GLN A 147 -18.46 1.47 6.51
C GLN A 147 -19.50 0.34 6.38
N ILE A 148 -19.28 -0.62 5.48
CA ILE A 148 -20.14 -1.81 5.35
C ILE A 148 -20.17 -2.63 6.66
N GLY A 149 -19.01 -2.83 7.28
CA GLY A 149 -18.91 -3.54 8.57
C GLY A 149 -19.69 -2.81 9.67
N GLN A 150 -19.63 -1.48 9.69
CA GLN A 150 -20.32 -0.66 10.68
C GLN A 150 -21.84 -0.74 10.51
N GLU A 151 -22.34 -0.71 9.28
CA GLU A 151 -23.77 -0.83 8.96
C GLU A 151 -24.36 -2.18 9.43
N HIS A 152 -23.55 -3.24 9.42
CA HIS A 152 -23.93 -4.56 9.92
C HIS A 152 -23.62 -4.77 11.43
N GLY A 153 -23.01 -3.79 12.10
CA GLY A 153 -22.66 -3.87 13.51
C GLY A 153 -21.53 -4.85 13.83
N GLU A 154 -20.66 -5.13 12.85
CA GLU A 154 -19.58 -6.14 12.96
C GLU A 154 -18.26 -5.51 13.42
N PHE A 155 -17.85 -4.42 12.78
CA PHE A 155 -16.64 -3.64 13.10
C PHE A 155 -16.72 -2.26 12.43
N ASP A 156 -15.90 -1.30 12.83
CA ASP A 156 -15.78 -0.01 12.17
C ASP A 156 -14.33 0.37 11.82
N ILE A 157 -14.13 1.58 11.29
CA ILE A 157 -12.79 2.07 10.94
C ILE A 157 -11.87 2.23 12.16
N ARG A 158 -12.42 2.47 13.36
CA ARG A 158 -11.63 2.52 14.61
C ARG A 158 -11.17 1.13 15.01
N ASP A 159 -11.95 0.09 14.77
CA ASP A 159 -11.51 -1.28 15.00
C ASP A 159 -10.33 -1.64 14.07
N VAL A 160 -10.41 -1.30 12.78
CA VAL A 160 -9.34 -1.52 11.81
C VAL A 160 -8.06 -0.78 12.21
N THR A 161 -8.17 0.53 12.48
CA THR A 161 -7.02 1.36 12.87
C THR A 161 -6.44 0.96 14.23
N THR A 162 -7.28 0.62 15.21
CA THR A 162 -6.83 0.10 16.51
C THR A 162 -6.10 -1.23 16.35
N GLY A 163 -6.63 -2.13 15.51
CA GLY A 163 -6.02 -3.42 15.21
C GLY A 163 -4.61 -3.28 14.64
N ILE A 164 -4.43 -2.44 13.61
CA ILE A 164 -3.09 -2.21 13.04
C ILE A 164 -2.16 -1.45 13.99
N CYS A 165 -2.63 -0.42 14.69
CA CYS A 165 -1.81 0.33 15.64
C CYS A 165 -1.30 -0.54 16.79
N ARG A 166 -2.18 -1.32 17.44
CA ARG A 166 -1.76 -2.26 18.49
C ARG A 166 -0.77 -3.28 17.96
N LYS A 167 -1.07 -3.87 16.81
CA LYS A 167 -0.17 -4.83 16.14
C LYS A 167 1.20 -4.23 15.86
N MET A 168 1.29 -2.97 15.43
CA MET A 168 2.57 -2.32 15.19
C MET A 168 3.31 -2.01 16.49
N ILE A 169 2.62 -1.53 17.53
CA ILE A 169 3.22 -1.29 18.86
C ILE A 169 3.77 -2.58 19.45
N ASP A 170 2.94 -3.62 19.53
CA ASP A 170 3.29 -4.91 20.14
C ASP A 170 4.43 -5.61 19.41
N ARG A 171 4.54 -5.40 18.09
CA ARG A 171 5.56 -6.01 17.25
C ARG A 171 6.84 -5.20 17.13
N HIS A 172 6.89 -3.99 17.67
CA HIS A 172 8.10 -3.16 17.76
C HIS A 172 8.46 -2.88 19.23
N PRO A 173 8.69 -3.93 20.05
CA PRO A 173 9.06 -3.73 21.46
C PRO A 173 10.42 -3.06 21.63
N HIS A 174 11.18 -2.88 20.56
CA HIS A 174 12.43 -2.14 20.54
C HIS A 174 12.26 -0.63 20.33
N ILE A 175 11.08 -0.19 19.89
CA ILE A 175 10.70 1.22 19.82
C ILE A 175 9.78 1.59 20.99
N PHE A 176 8.82 0.72 21.31
CA PHE A 176 7.76 0.99 22.29
C PHE A 176 7.91 0.23 23.63
N GLY A 177 9.03 -0.45 23.82
CA GLY A 177 9.33 -1.21 25.05
C GLY A 177 10.83 -1.22 25.35
N ASP A 178 11.29 -2.29 26.00
CA ASP A 178 12.66 -2.38 26.52
C ASP A 178 13.59 -3.33 25.72
N VAL A 179 13.13 -3.86 24.59
CA VAL A 179 13.93 -4.81 23.80
C VAL A 179 15.03 -4.07 23.03
N ILE A 180 16.27 -4.49 23.15
CA ILE A 180 17.38 -3.92 22.37
C ILE A 180 17.69 -4.84 21.19
N VAL A 181 17.61 -4.29 19.98
CA VAL A 181 18.03 -4.94 18.74
C VAL A 181 19.29 -4.27 18.18
N LYS A 182 20.11 -5.03 17.45
CA LYS A 182 21.37 -4.55 16.86
C LYS A 182 21.23 -4.19 15.38
N ASP A 183 20.37 -4.88 14.65
CA ASP A 183 20.19 -4.75 13.21
C ASP A 183 18.79 -5.17 12.77
N ALA A 184 18.52 -5.01 11.48
CA ALA A 184 17.23 -5.35 10.87
C ALA A 184 16.95 -6.86 10.88
N GLU A 185 17.98 -7.71 10.89
CA GLU A 185 17.80 -9.17 10.92
C GLU A 185 17.23 -9.58 12.28
N GLN A 186 17.77 -9.05 13.37
CA GLN A 186 17.26 -9.29 14.71
C GLN A 186 15.84 -8.72 14.92
N VAL A 187 15.49 -7.61 14.24
CA VAL A 187 14.10 -7.09 14.22
C VAL A 187 13.16 -8.10 13.56
N LEU A 188 13.54 -8.66 12.40
CA LEU A 188 12.73 -9.64 11.68
C LEU A 188 12.56 -10.94 12.47
N GLU A 189 13.60 -11.43 13.13
CA GLU A 189 13.52 -12.61 14.01
C GLU A 189 12.52 -12.39 15.15
N ASN A 190 12.66 -11.29 15.89
CA ASN A 190 11.73 -10.91 16.95
C ASN A 190 10.30 -10.79 16.42
N TRP A 191 10.12 -10.25 15.22
CA TRP A 191 8.81 -10.10 14.59
C TRP A 191 8.13 -11.43 14.33
N GLU A 192 8.87 -12.41 13.82
CA GLU A 192 8.36 -13.76 13.58
C GLU A 192 8.08 -14.52 14.88
N GLU A 193 8.89 -14.35 15.93
CA GLU A 193 8.61 -14.93 17.25
C GLU A 193 7.29 -14.41 17.85
N ILE A 194 7.05 -13.10 17.75
CA ILE A 194 5.81 -12.47 18.24
C ILE A 194 4.61 -13.00 17.45
N LYS A 195 4.71 -13.09 16.10
CA LYS A 195 3.67 -13.69 15.25
C LYS A 195 3.32 -15.12 15.65
N LYS A 196 4.33 -15.95 15.95
CA LYS A 196 4.13 -17.35 16.39
C LYS A 196 3.32 -17.40 17.70
N LYS A 197 3.59 -16.50 18.66
CA LYS A 197 2.88 -16.41 19.94
C LYS A 197 1.43 -15.94 19.77
N GLU A 198 1.18 -14.93 18.93
CA GLU A 198 -0.16 -14.38 18.67
C GLU A 198 -1.13 -15.43 18.11
N LYS A 199 -0.69 -16.22 17.12
CA LYS A 199 -1.57 -17.12 16.36
C LYS A 199 -1.90 -18.45 17.05
N ARG A 200 -1.35 -18.70 18.26
CA ARG A 200 -1.54 -19.93 19.06
C ARG A 200 -1.42 -21.22 18.24
N HIS A 201 -0.55 -21.24 17.23
CA HIS A 201 -0.39 -22.42 16.38
C HIS A 201 0.13 -23.59 17.21
N THR A 202 -0.56 -24.73 17.10
CA THR A 202 -0.23 -25.96 17.84
C THR A 202 0.62 -26.93 17.02
N SER A 203 0.82 -26.66 15.72
CA SER A 203 1.69 -27.48 14.85
C SER A 203 2.30 -26.67 13.70
N HIS A 204 3.41 -27.16 13.14
CA HIS A 204 4.06 -26.57 11.96
C HIS A 204 3.15 -26.62 10.73
N THR A 205 2.31 -27.64 10.57
CA THR A 205 1.32 -27.70 9.49
C THR A 205 0.30 -26.57 9.58
N GLN A 206 -0.14 -26.19 10.79
CA GLN A 206 -1.02 -25.02 10.97
C GLN A 206 -0.31 -23.72 10.56
N VAL A 207 0.99 -23.60 10.83
CA VAL A 207 1.80 -22.46 10.40
C VAL A 207 1.85 -22.37 8.87
N LEU A 208 2.00 -23.49 8.15
CA LEU A 208 1.98 -23.51 6.68
C LEU A 208 0.59 -23.25 6.10
N LYS A 209 -0.46 -23.84 6.67
CA LYS A 209 -1.86 -23.65 6.23
C LYS A 209 -2.41 -22.26 6.51
N ASP A 210 -1.78 -21.51 7.41
CA ASP A 210 -2.07 -20.11 7.68
C ASP A 210 -1.61 -19.16 6.56
N VAL A 211 -0.81 -19.64 5.59
CA VAL A 211 -0.58 -18.89 4.35
C VAL A 211 -1.88 -18.90 3.52
N PRO A 212 -2.47 -17.73 3.21
CA PRO A 212 -3.74 -17.69 2.50
C PRO A 212 -3.68 -18.44 1.17
N ALA A 213 -4.68 -19.29 0.93
CA ALA A 213 -4.75 -20.11 -0.28
C ALA A 213 -5.03 -19.30 -1.56
N ILE A 214 -5.60 -18.10 -1.40
CA ILE A 214 -5.97 -17.19 -2.51
C ILE A 214 -4.77 -16.42 -3.07
N LEU A 215 -3.60 -16.46 -2.42
CA LEU A 215 -2.42 -15.78 -2.94
C LEU A 215 -2.00 -16.39 -4.28
N PRO A 216 -1.44 -15.58 -5.21
CA PRO A 216 -0.77 -16.08 -6.40
C PRO A 216 0.23 -17.19 -6.07
N SER A 217 0.33 -18.18 -6.95
CA SER A 217 1.05 -19.43 -6.67
C SER A 217 2.51 -19.22 -6.29
N LEU A 218 3.23 -18.28 -6.93
CA LEU A 218 4.64 -18.02 -6.62
C LEU A 218 4.78 -17.35 -5.25
N MET A 219 3.97 -16.32 -4.96
CA MET A 219 3.96 -15.66 -3.65
C MET A 219 3.58 -16.63 -2.53
N ARG A 220 2.60 -17.51 -2.79
CA ARG A 220 2.19 -18.54 -1.83
C ARG A 220 3.31 -19.53 -1.56
N ALA A 221 3.93 -20.07 -2.61
CA ALA A 221 5.07 -20.99 -2.50
C ALA A 221 6.22 -20.35 -1.73
N TYR A 222 6.58 -19.10 -2.06
CA TYR A 222 7.64 -18.35 -1.39
C TYR A 222 7.39 -18.20 0.12
N LYS A 223 6.16 -17.82 0.50
CA LYS A 223 5.77 -17.70 1.93
C LYS A 223 5.74 -19.04 2.65
N VAL A 224 5.25 -20.11 2.01
CA VAL A 224 5.24 -21.47 2.57
C VAL A 224 6.67 -21.94 2.83
N GLN A 225 7.57 -21.80 1.85
CA GLN A 225 8.98 -22.19 1.99
C GLN A 225 9.69 -21.35 3.05
N LYS A 226 9.47 -20.03 3.11
CA LYS A 226 10.01 -19.18 4.17
C LYS A 226 9.56 -19.63 5.56
N LYS A 227 8.30 -20.04 5.72
CA LYS A 227 7.79 -20.59 6.99
C LYS A 227 8.36 -21.97 7.33
N ALA A 228 8.61 -22.81 6.32
CA ALA A 228 9.27 -24.11 6.51
C ALA A 228 10.75 -23.94 6.93
N ALA A 229 11.46 -22.98 6.34
CA ALA A 229 12.82 -22.64 6.71
C ALA A 229 12.95 -22.22 8.19
N LEU A 230 11.98 -21.46 8.72
CA LEU A 230 11.94 -21.03 10.12
C LEU A 230 11.84 -22.18 11.14
N VAL A 231 11.59 -23.41 10.71
CA VAL A 231 11.53 -24.61 11.58
C VAL A 231 12.69 -25.57 11.30
N GLY A 232 13.69 -25.12 10.54
CA GLY A 232 14.87 -25.88 10.18
C GLY A 232 14.69 -26.79 8.96
N PHE A 233 13.57 -26.69 8.24
CA PHE A 233 13.40 -27.37 6.95
C PHE A 233 13.90 -26.45 5.83
N ASP A 234 15.23 -26.35 5.73
CA ASP A 234 15.93 -25.54 4.75
C ASP A 234 17.23 -26.23 4.28
N TRP A 235 17.78 -25.76 3.17
CA TRP A 235 19.09 -26.17 2.66
C TRP A 235 20.22 -25.39 3.33
N ASP A 236 21.40 -25.99 3.43
CA ASP A 236 22.56 -25.37 4.08
C ASP A 236 23.28 -24.38 3.17
N SER A 237 23.20 -24.57 1.85
CA SER A 237 23.83 -23.69 0.87
C SER A 237 23.00 -23.48 -0.39
N ILE A 238 23.33 -22.42 -1.13
CA ILE A 238 22.70 -22.13 -2.41
C ILE A 238 23.04 -23.19 -3.47
N GLU A 239 24.21 -23.84 -3.37
CA GLU A 239 24.59 -24.91 -4.29
C GLU A 239 23.64 -26.10 -4.20
N ASP A 240 23.19 -26.47 -3.00
CA ASP A 240 22.22 -27.56 -2.83
C ASP A 240 20.87 -27.25 -3.49
N VAL A 241 20.45 -25.99 -3.43
CA VAL A 241 19.22 -25.52 -4.10
C VAL A 241 19.36 -25.56 -5.61
N VAL A 242 20.53 -25.20 -6.14
CA VAL A 242 20.83 -25.28 -7.58
C VAL A 242 20.87 -26.74 -8.03
N ASN A 243 21.49 -27.63 -7.25
CA ASN A 243 21.51 -29.06 -7.55
C ASN A 243 20.08 -29.64 -7.61
N LYS A 244 19.21 -29.26 -6.66
CA LYS A 244 17.81 -29.68 -6.68
C LYS A 244 17.07 -29.13 -7.90
N LEU A 245 17.32 -27.87 -8.28
CA LEU A 245 16.74 -27.30 -9.51
C LEU A 245 17.17 -28.08 -10.77
N GLU A 246 18.43 -28.50 -10.85
CA GLU A 246 18.94 -29.32 -11.96
C GLU A 246 18.31 -30.73 -11.97
N GLU A 247 18.08 -31.32 -10.79
CA GLU A 247 17.36 -32.58 -10.61
C GLU A 247 15.92 -32.50 -11.15
N GLU A 248 15.13 -31.52 -10.70
CA GLU A 248 13.74 -31.33 -11.16
C GLU A 248 13.67 -31.09 -12.68
N LEU A 249 14.66 -30.37 -13.23
CA LEU A 249 14.75 -30.16 -14.68
C LEU A 249 15.05 -31.47 -15.44
N ALA A 250 15.82 -32.37 -14.85
CA ALA A 250 16.08 -33.68 -15.43
C ALA A 250 14.82 -34.56 -15.36
N GLU A 251 14.11 -34.57 -14.23
CA GLU A 251 12.87 -35.33 -14.05
C GLU A 251 11.77 -34.87 -15.03
N LEU A 252 11.61 -33.56 -15.24
CA LEU A 252 10.71 -33.01 -16.26
C LEU A 252 11.09 -33.46 -17.68
N LYS A 253 12.38 -33.49 -18.02
CA LYS A 253 12.85 -33.96 -19.33
C LYS A 253 12.55 -35.43 -19.53
N ASP A 254 12.77 -36.25 -18.52
CA ASP A 254 12.49 -37.68 -18.57
C ASP A 254 10.99 -37.93 -18.71
N ALA A 255 10.14 -37.25 -17.93
CA ALA A 255 8.69 -37.33 -18.04
C ALA A 255 8.17 -36.94 -19.43
N TYR A 256 8.77 -35.90 -20.04
CA TYR A 256 8.47 -35.49 -21.42
C TYR A 256 8.87 -36.54 -22.45
N GLN A 257 10.07 -37.12 -22.33
CA GLN A 257 10.55 -38.17 -23.24
C GLN A 257 9.72 -39.45 -23.16
N GLU A 258 9.22 -39.78 -21.97
CA GLU A 258 8.34 -40.94 -21.75
C GLU A 258 6.89 -40.70 -22.16
N GLY A 259 6.49 -39.47 -22.51
CA GLY A 259 5.14 -39.12 -22.96
C GLY A 259 4.07 -39.25 -21.87
N LYS A 260 4.44 -39.08 -20.60
CA LYS A 260 3.52 -39.22 -19.45
C LYS A 260 2.95 -37.87 -19.07
N GLU A 261 1.86 -37.45 -19.71
CA GLU A 261 1.25 -36.12 -19.52
C GLU A 261 0.99 -35.75 -18.05
N GLU A 262 0.46 -36.67 -17.24
CA GLU A 262 0.22 -36.43 -15.81
C GLU A 262 1.52 -36.11 -15.05
N LYS A 263 2.60 -36.84 -15.35
CA LYS A 263 3.91 -36.58 -14.74
C LYS A 263 4.52 -35.26 -15.20
N ILE A 264 4.37 -34.89 -16.47
CA ILE A 264 4.89 -33.61 -16.98
C ILE A 264 4.34 -32.44 -16.14
N SER A 265 3.05 -32.47 -15.79
CA SER A 265 2.46 -31.43 -14.95
C SER A 265 2.98 -31.43 -13.52
N GLU A 266 3.26 -32.61 -12.95
CA GLU A 266 3.83 -32.76 -11.60
C GLU A 266 5.26 -32.22 -11.56
N GLU A 267 6.15 -32.73 -12.43
CA GLU A 267 7.56 -32.32 -12.49
C GLU A 267 7.73 -30.83 -12.86
N LEU A 268 6.83 -30.28 -13.69
CA LEU A 268 6.84 -28.84 -13.98
C LEU A 268 6.48 -28.02 -12.73
N GLY A 269 5.54 -28.51 -11.92
CA GLY A 269 5.18 -27.90 -10.65
C GLY A 269 6.36 -27.89 -9.67
N ASP A 270 7.08 -29.01 -9.56
CA ASP A 270 8.22 -29.14 -8.66
C ASP A 270 9.43 -28.32 -9.13
N LEU A 271 9.66 -28.23 -10.46
CA LEU A 271 10.63 -27.31 -11.04
C LEU A 271 10.32 -25.86 -10.68
N LEU A 272 9.07 -25.40 -10.86
CA LEU A 272 8.66 -24.05 -10.48
C LEU A 272 8.80 -23.80 -8.97
N PHE A 273 8.48 -24.80 -8.15
CA PHE A 273 8.64 -24.73 -6.70
C PHE A 273 10.13 -24.59 -6.31
N SER A 274 11.02 -25.31 -7.00
CA SER A 274 12.48 -25.22 -6.82
C SER A 274 13.04 -23.87 -7.30
N VAL A 275 12.52 -23.29 -8.39
CA VAL A 275 12.85 -21.92 -8.82
C VAL A 275 12.47 -20.90 -7.74
N VAL A 276 11.28 -21.03 -7.14
CA VAL A 276 10.84 -20.17 -6.03
C VAL A 276 11.79 -20.31 -4.82
N ASN A 277 12.27 -21.53 -4.55
CA ASN A 277 13.23 -21.77 -3.48
C ASN A 277 14.57 -21.08 -3.74
N LEU A 278 15.07 -21.13 -4.98
CA LEU A 278 16.27 -20.39 -5.38
C LEU A 278 16.05 -18.87 -5.22
N ALA A 279 14.91 -18.34 -5.66
CA ALA A 279 14.57 -16.93 -5.49
C ALA A 279 14.59 -16.52 -4.00
N ARG A 280 14.12 -17.38 -3.09
CA ARG A 280 14.19 -17.15 -1.64
C ARG A 280 15.61 -17.05 -1.11
N PHE A 281 16.52 -17.94 -1.53
CA PHE A 281 17.94 -17.86 -1.18
C PHE A 281 18.61 -16.60 -1.71
N LEU A 282 18.21 -16.17 -2.91
CA LEU A 282 18.67 -14.93 -3.53
C LEU A 282 18.00 -13.67 -2.95
N LYS A 283 17.05 -13.83 -2.02
CA LYS A 283 16.25 -12.74 -1.41
C LYS A 283 15.47 -11.92 -2.45
N VAL A 284 14.99 -12.58 -3.51
CA VAL A 284 14.16 -11.98 -4.57
C VAL A 284 12.72 -12.47 -4.43
N GLU A 285 11.75 -11.56 -4.52
CA GLU A 285 10.32 -11.93 -4.54
C GLU A 285 9.93 -12.44 -5.94
N PRO A 286 9.62 -13.73 -6.11
CA PRO A 286 9.48 -14.36 -7.43
C PRO A 286 8.29 -13.82 -8.24
N GLU A 287 7.17 -13.49 -7.58
CA GLU A 287 5.98 -12.93 -8.22
C GLU A 287 6.31 -11.60 -8.91
N LEU A 288 7.01 -10.70 -8.20
CA LEU A 288 7.42 -9.40 -8.71
C LEU A 288 8.50 -9.53 -9.80
N ALA A 289 9.46 -10.44 -9.62
CA ALA A 289 10.51 -10.68 -10.60
C ALA A 289 9.95 -11.21 -11.94
N LEU A 290 8.96 -12.11 -11.88
CA LEU A 290 8.28 -12.60 -13.07
C LEU A 290 7.46 -11.49 -13.74
N ARG A 291 6.70 -10.72 -12.97
CA ARG A 291 5.95 -9.56 -13.47
C ARG A 291 6.85 -8.59 -14.25
N ALA A 292 7.96 -8.15 -13.65
CA ALA A 292 8.92 -7.27 -14.31
C ALA A 292 9.54 -7.90 -15.58
N THR A 293 9.71 -9.21 -15.61
CA THR A 293 10.20 -9.93 -16.80
C THR A 293 9.15 -9.95 -17.92
N THR A 294 7.87 -10.12 -17.57
CA THR A 294 6.74 -10.03 -18.50
C THR A 294 6.64 -8.64 -19.11
N GLU A 295 6.71 -7.58 -18.31
CA GLU A 295 6.68 -6.20 -18.82
C GLU A 295 7.84 -5.90 -19.78
N LYS A 296 9.05 -6.35 -19.41
CA LYS A 296 10.22 -6.25 -20.28
C LYS A 296 10.05 -7.05 -21.58
N PHE A 297 9.34 -8.17 -21.57
CA PHE A 297 9.01 -8.92 -22.77
C PHE A 297 8.05 -8.14 -23.67
N ILE A 298 6.97 -7.59 -23.09
CA ILE A 298 5.97 -6.79 -23.80
C ILE A 298 6.62 -5.55 -24.44
N ALA A 299 7.40 -4.78 -23.66
CA ALA A 299 8.09 -3.59 -24.18
C ALA A 299 9.06 -3.90 -25.33
N ARG A 300 9.75 -5.05 -25.28
CA ARG A 300 10.60 -5.51 -26.38
C ARG A 300 9.78 -5.95 -27.59
N PHE A 301 8.65 -6.61 -27.38
CA PHE A 301 7.77 -7.03 -28.45
C PHE A 301 7.14 -5.82 -29.16
N GLU A 302 6.70 -4.80 -28.42
CA GLU A 302 6.25 -3.53 -28.99
C GLU A 302 7.32 -2.86 -29.84
N TYR A 303 8.59 -2.93 -29.42
CA TYR A 303 9.69 -2.41 -30.22
C TYR A 303 9.82 -3.20 -31.53
N ILE A 304 9.71 -4.53 -31.50
CA ILE A 304 9.70 -5.35 -32.72
C ILE A 304 8.55 -4.90 -33.63
N GLU A 305 7.33 -4.76 -33.11
CA GLU A 305 6.17 -4.32 -33.90
C GLU A 305 6.37 -2.94 -34.53
N LYS A 306 6.89 -1.98 -33.77
CA LYS A 306 7.15 -0.61 -34.25
C LYS A 306 8.26 -0.56 -35.30
N MET A 307 9.26 -1.43 -35.21
CA MET A 307 10.42 -1.46 -36.11
C MET A 307 10.29 -2.46 -37.26
N ALA A 308 9.25 -3.29 -37.25
CA ALA A 308 9.00 -4.28 -38.28
C ALA A 308 8.71 -3.58 -39.62
N PRO A 309 9.43 -3.95 -40.72
CA PRO A 309 9.21 -3.34 -42.03
C PRO A 309 7.93 -3.84 -42.72
N ARG A 310 7.29 -4.86 -42.16
CA ARG A 310 6.11 -5.56 -42.69
C ARG A 310 5.35 -6.25 -41.53
N PRO A 311 4.10 -6.71 -41.73
CA PRO A 311 3.36 -7.44 -40.70
C PRO A 311 4.17 -8.61 -40.13
N LEU A 312 4.10 -8.79 -38.81
CA LEU A 312 4.88 -9.81 -38.10
C LEU A 312 4.58 -11.21 -38.63
N GLU A 313 3.34 -11.49 -39.00
CA GLU A 313 2.89 -12.79 -39.52
C GLU A 313 3.61 -13.21 -40.81
N GLU A 314 4.18 -12.23 -41.54
CA GLU A 314 4.94 -12.49 -42.76
C GLU A 314 6.44 -12.62 -42.52
N MET A 315 6.92 -12.30 -41.31
CA MET A 315 8.34 -12.34 -40.95
C MET A 315 8.76 -13.73 -40.48
N THR A 316 10.02 -14.08 -40.73
CA THR A 316 10.60 -15.31 -40.17
C THR A 316 11.06 -15.07 -38.73
N LEU A 317 11.18 -16.16 -37.97
CA LEU A 317 11.70 -16.09 -36.60
C LEU A 317 13.11 -15.49 -36.56
N GLU A 318 13.96 -15.78 -37.56
CA GLU A 318 15.29 -15.18 -37.69
C GLU A 318 15.26 -13.66 -37.91
N GLU A 319 14.26 -13.14 -38.63
CA GLU A 319 14.08 -11.70 -38.82
C GLU A 319 13.57 -11.04 -37.54
N MET A 320 12.61 -11.66 -36.84
CA MET A 320 12.13 -11.19 -35.54
C MET A 320 13.22 -11.22 -34.48
N ASP A 321 14.08 -12.25 -34.47
CA ASP A 321 15.14 -12.40 -33.48
C ASP A 321 16.24 -11.33 -33.67
N LYS A 322 16.45 -10.83 -34.89
CA LYS A 322 17.30 -9.64 -35.11
C LYS A 322 16.70 -8.40 -34.44
N LEU A 323 15.42 -8.12 -34.67
CA LEU A 323 14.72 -7.00 -34.04
C LEU A 323 14.66 -7.14 -32.51
N TRP A 324 14.52 -8.36 -32.00
CA TRP A 324 14.58 -8.67 -30.57
C TRP A 324 15.96 -8.36 -29.96
N ASN A 325 17.03 -8.71 -30.65
CA ASN A 325 18.39 -8.39 -30.22
C ASN A 325 18.66 -6.88 -30.29
N ASP A 326 18.13 -6.17 -31.29
CA ASP A 326 18.16 -4.72 -31.35
C ASP A 326 17.40 -4.09 -30.16
N ALA A 327 16.21 -4.61 -29.84
CA ALA A 327 15.44 -4.19 -28.67
C ALA A 327 16.25 -4.39 -27.38
N LYS A 328 16.87 -5.56 -27.19
CA LYS A 328 17.75 -5.81 -26.02
C LYS A 328 18.84 -4.75 -25.90
N ILE A 329 19.48 -4.35 -27.00
CA ILE A 329 20.51 -3.32 -27.00
C ILE A 329 19.92 -1.95 -26.65
N ALA A 330 18.81 -1.56 -27.29
CA ALA A 330 18.13 -0.29 -27.04
C ALA A 330 17.73 -0.14 -25.57
N PHE A 331 17.15 -1.18 -24.98
CA PHE A 331 16.71 -1.20 -23.60
C PHE A 331 17.87 -1.42 -22.60
N SER A 332 18.98 -2.06 -22.98
CA SER A 332 20.15 -2.21 -22.09
C SER A 332 20.85 -0.89 -21.73
N LYS A 333 20.64 0.16 -22.54
CA LYS A 333 21.21 1.50 -22.32
C LYS A 333 20.29 2.46 -21.54
N GLY A 334 19.10 2.00 -21.13
CA GLY A 334 18.05 2.90 -20.61
C GLY A 334 17.12 2.30 -19.55
N PHE A 335 17.43 1.13 -18.98
CA PHE A 335 16.72 0.66 -17.78
C PHE A 335 17.42 1.20 -16.52
N ASN A 336 17.21 2.48 -16.24
CA ASN A 336 16.84 2.87 -14.89
C ASN A 336 15.31 2.86 -14.94
N VAL A 337 14.73 1.71 -14.59
CA VAL A 337 13.33 1.64 -14.15
C VAL A 337 13.38 1.78 -12.65
#